data_AF-G2IG47-F1
#
_entry.id   AF-G2IG47-F1
#
_cell.length_a   1.000
_cell.length_b   1.000
_cell.length_c   1.000
_cell.angle_alpha   90.00
_cell.angle_beta   90.00
_cell.angle_gamma   90.00
#
_symmetry.space_group_name_H-M   'P 1'
#
loop_
_entity.id
_entity.type
_entity.pdbx_description
1 polymer ?
#
loop_
_entity_poly.entity_id
_entity_poly.type
_entity_poly.pdbx_seq_one_letter_code
_entity_poly.pdbx_strand_id
1 'polypeptide(L)'
;MDNIVSITVLGTPISKSNFKLNSKYGRYILPNNTGNYYDRYGIYEEHIAYEIKKKYPNLIFNTSLTAILKVFYKYEKKHPDTNNITKSICDGIEKSGIILNDSQITKLFIEEFYDRENPRFELILFENHIFDIDISIKKRSIPLNKVIYTKSKSKRISQERSDIQSNNNDLICHVCENIIKTNDFVKISNSNLILCKKCLKKTI
;
A
#
# COMPACT_ATOMS: atom_id res chain seq x y z
N MET A 1 18.92 30.11 -2.50
CA MET A 1 17.93 29.08 -2.88
C MET A 1 18.25 27.86 -2.05
N ASP A 2 17.25 27.26 -1.42
CA ASP A 2 17.48 26.04 -0.64
C ASP A 2 17.61 24.87 -1.62
N ASN A 3 18.85 24.43 -1.87
CA ASN A 3 19.14 23.30 -2.75
C ASN A 3 18.96 21.94 -2.04
N ILE A 4 18.62 21.98 -0.75
CA ILE A 4 18.29 20.84 0.11
C ILE A 4 17.08 21.23 0.96
N VAL A 5 16.10 20.34 1.05
CA VAL A 5 14.99 20.45 2.00
C VAL A 5 14.85 19.22 2.86
N SER A 6 14.37 19.44 4.08
CA SER A 6 14.03 18.38 5.02
C SER A 6 12.56 18.53 5.41
N ILE A 7 11.79 17.48 5.16
CA ILE A 7 10.35 17.42 5.38
C ILE A 7 10.10 16.34 6.44
N THR A 8 9.27 16.66 7.42
CA THR A 8 8.84 15.71 8.44
C THR A 8 7.33 15.82 8.55
N VAL A 9 6.62 14.70 8.38
CA VAL A 9 5.17 14.66 8.51
C VAL A 9 4.81 13.62 9.55
N LEU A 10 4.10 14.07 10.58
CA LEU A 10 3.66 13.24 11.69
C LEU A 10 2.48 12.36 11.27
N GLY A 11 2.37 11.20 11.94
CA GLY A 11 1.33 10.22 11.71
C GLY A 11 1.84 8.96 11.04
N THR A 12 1.05 7.89 11.12
CA THR A 12 1.42 6.61 10.51
C THR A 12 1.38 6.73 8.98
N PRO A 13 2.50 6.50 8.28
CA PRO A 13 2.51 6.51 6.82
C PRO A 13 1.55 5.47 6.26
N ILE A 14 0.75 5.87 5.26
CA ILE A 14 -0.34 5.05 4.73
C ILE A 14 -0.01 4.70 3.27
N SER A 15 -0.11 3.43 2.91
CA SER A 15 -0.01 2.99 1.52
C SER A 15 -1.30 3.29 0.76
N LYS A 16 -1.20 3.81 -0.47
CA LYS A 16 -2.35 4.01 -1.36
C LYS A 16 -3.19 2.73 -1.47
N SER A 17 -4.51 2.80 -1.24
CA SER A 17 -5.37 1.66 -1.63
C SER A 17 -5.53 1.64 -3.14
N ASN A 18 -5.55 0.43 -3.69
CA ASN A 18 -6.00 0.20 -5.06
C ASN A 18 -7.54 0.21 -5.18
N PHE A 19 -8.29 0.68 -4.18
CA PHE A 19 -9.74 0.70 -4.25
C PHE A 19 -10.20 1.70 -5.31
N LYS A 20 -10.79 1.17 -6.38
CA LYS A 20 -11.33 1.94 -7.49
C LYS A 20 -12.80 1.57 -7.63
N LEU A 21 -13.67 2.57 -7.67
CA LEU A 21 -15.06 2.36 -8.05
C LEU A 21 -15.16 2.17 -9.56
N ASN A 22 -16.00 1.25 -10.00
CA ASN A 22 -16.27 1.07 -11.42
C ASN A 22 -17.51 1.88 -11.79
N SER A 23 -17.38 2.76 -12.78
CA SER A 23 -18.56 3.38 -13.38
C SER A 23 -19.37 2.33 -14.14
N LYS A 24 -20.64 2.64 -14.42
CA LYS A 24 -21.51 1.82 -15.29
C LYS A 24 -20.88 1.54 -16.68
N TYR A 25 -19.91 2.35 -17.10
CA TYR A 25 -19.19 2.23 -18.37
C TYR A 25 -17.78 1.65 -18.22
N GLY A 26 -17.43 1.10 -17.05
CA GLY A 26 -16.13 0.45 -16.80
C GLY A 26 -14.96 1.40 -16.55
N ARG A 27 -15.20 2.71 -16.42
CA ARG A 27 -14.16 3.67 -16.03
C ARG A 27 -13.89 3.57 -14.53
N TYR A 28 -12.63 3.43 -14.15
CA TYR A 28 -12.21 3.53 -12.77
C TYR A 28 -12.35 4.96 -12.25
N ILE A 29 -12.99 5.11 -11.09
CA ILE A 29 -13.17 6.37 -10.38
C ILE A 29 -12.55 6.18 -8.98
N LEU A 30 -11.64 7.06 -8.59
CA LEU A 30 -11.24 7.15 -7.18
C LEU A 30 -12.35 7.89 -6.41
N PRO A 31 -12.92 7.30 -5.35
CA PRO A 31 -13.82 8.02 -4.46
C PRO A 31 -13.04 9.12 -3.73
N ASN A 32 -13.54 10.36 -3.82
CA ASN A 32 -13.05 11.51 -3.07
C ASN A 32 -14.24 12.21 -2.38
N ASN A 33 -14.05 12.74 -1.18
CA ASN A 33 -15.04 13.49 -0.40
C ASN A 33 -16.37 12.74 -0.17
N THR A 34 -16.30 11.42 0.00
CA THR A 34 -17.47 10.58 0.26
C THR A 34 -17.78 10.40 1.75
N GLY A 35 -16.92 10.90 2.63
CA GLY A 35 -16.96 10.65 4.08
C GLY A 35 -16.55 9.22 4.46
N ASN A 36 -16.07 8.42 3.50
CA ASN A 36 -15.77 7.01 3.70
C ASN A 36 -14.29 6.77 3.96
N TYR A 37 -13.99 5.57 4.46
CA TYR A 37 -12.63 5.11 4.75
C TYR A 37 -11.62 5.33 3.61
N TYR A 38 -12.07 5.23 2.35
CA TYR A 38 -11.21 5.38 1.17
C TYR A 38 -10.72 6.81 0.93
N ASP A 39 -11.37 7.83 1.49
CA ASP A 39 -10.94 9.22 1.35
C ASP A 39 -9.62 9.50 2.10
N ARG A 40 -9.21 8.60 3.01
CA ARG A 40 -8.00 8.74 3.82
C ARG A 40 -6.72 8.94 3.01
N TYR A 41 -6.67 8.45 1.77
CA TYR A 41 -5.50 8.60 0.90
C TYR A 41 -5.38 10.02 0.37
N GLY A 42 -6.48 10.55 -0.17
CA GLY A 42 -6.53 11.95 -0.61
C GLY A 42 -6.27 12.91 0.55
N ILE A 43 -6.85 12.64 1.73
CA ILE A 43 -6.61 13.44 2.95
C ILE A 43 -5.14 13.36 3.37
N TYR A 44 -4.51 12.19 3.29
CA TYR A 44 -3.11 12.01 3.64
C TYR A 44 -2.18 12.76 2.66
N GLU A 45 -2.45 12.67 1.36
CA GLU A 45 -1.72 13.42 0.32
C GLU A 45 -1.89 14.94 0.51
N GLU A 46 -3.08 15.43 0.83
CA GLU A 46 -3.35 16.84 1.17
C GLU A 46 -2.60 17.28 2.43
N HIS A 47 -2.57 16.43 3.47
CA HIS A 47 -1.86 16.74 4.71
C HIS A 47 -0.35 16.87 4.47
N ILE A 48 0.24 15.99 3.65
CA ILE A 48 1.64 16.12 3.22
C ILE A 48 1.85 17.45 2.50
N ALA A 49 0.99 17.74 1.51
CA ALA A 49 1.10 18.97 0.73
C ALA A 49 1.02 20.22 1.61
N TYR A 50 0.11 20.22 2.58
CA TYR A 50 -0.06 21.28 3.56
C TYR A 50 1.19 21.48 4.43
N GLU A 51 1.73 20.42 5.04
CA GLU A 51 2.93 20.53 5.89
C GLU A 51 4.15 21.01 5.10
N ILE A 52 4.30 20.58 3.84
CA ILE A 52 5.37 21.06 2.96
C ILE A 52 5.17 22.55 2.63
N LYS A 53 3.98 22.97 2.19
CA LYS A 53 3.72 24.37 1.84
C LYS A 53 3.82 25.32 3.03
N LYS A 54 3.44 24.85 4.22
CA LYS A 54 3.60 25.59 5.47
C LYS A 54 5.08 25.91 5.75
N LYS A 55 5.97 24.96 5.47
CA LYS A 55 7.41 25.12 5.70
C LYS A 55 8.15 25.79 4.52
N TYR A 56 7.71 25.51 3.30
CA TYR A 56 8.36 25.90 2.04
C TYR A 56 7.35 26.48 1.03
N PRO A 57 6.75 27.65 1.30
CA PRO A 57 5.60 28.15 0.52
C PRO A 57 5.91 28.42 -0.95
N ASN A 58 7.09 28.96 -1.24
CA ASN A 58 7.48 29.46 -2.57
C ASN A 58 8.62 28.66 -3.23
N LEU A 59 9.00 27.54 -2.63
CA LEU A 59 10.08 26.71 -3.17
C LEU A 59 9.50 25.76 -4.23
N ILE A 60 10.15 25.73 -5.39
CA ILE A 60 9.85 24.79 -6.47
C ILE A 60 11.20 24.35 -7.04
N PHE A 61 11.42 23.04 -7.08
CA PHE A 61 12.56 22.44 -7.75
C PHE A 61 12.24 22.17 -9.22
N ASN A 62 13.11 22.64 -10.11
CA ASN A 62 12.97 22.46 -11.56
C ASN A 62 14.02 21.51 -12.14
N THR A 63 14.90 20.94 -11.31
CA THR A 63 15.96 20.03 -11.72
C THR A 63 15.71 18.60 -11.21
N SER A 64 16.61 17.68 -11.55
CA SER A 64 16.56 16.32 -11.03
C SER A 64 17.01 16.28 -9.57
N LEU A 65 16.30 15.46 -8.80
CA LEU A 65 16.44 15.35 -7.35
C LEU A 65 16.84 13.93 -6.94
N THR A 66 17.45 13.87 -5.77
CA THR A 66 17.63 12.66 -4.98
C THR A 66 16.81 12.77 -3.71
N ALA A 67 16.15 11.68 -3.35
CA ALA A 67 15.33 11.54 -2.15
C ALA A 67 15.94 10.56 -1.16
N ILE A 68 16.02 10.94 0.12
CA ILE A 68 16.29 10.03 1.24
C ILE A 68 15.06 10.02 2.12
N LEU A 69 14.35 8.90 2.12
CA LEU A 69 13.11 8.68 2.85
C LEU A 69 13.34 7.76 4.03
N LYS A 70 13.03 8.25 5.24
CA LYS A 70 12.98 7.45 6.46
C LYS A 70 11.54 7.29 6.89
N VAL A 71 11.10 6.05 7.04
CA VAL A 71 9.71 5.73 7.40
C VAL A 71 9.70 5.13 8.79
N PHE A 72 8.96 5.74 9.72
CA PHE A 72 8.83 5.30 11.10
C PHE A 72 7.46 4.66 11.32
N TYR A 73 7.46 3.33 11.41
CA TYR A 73 6.26 2.53 11.62
C TYR A 73 5.92 2.37 13.09
N LYS A 74 4.62 2.37 13.38
CA LYS A 74 4.12 2.10 14.74
C LYS A 74 4.36 0.67 15.21
N TYR A 75 4.36 -0.30 14.29
CA TYR A 75 4.44 -1.73 14.60
C TYR A 75 5.34 -2.48 13.63
N GLU A 76 6.12 -3.43 14.15
CA GLU A 76 7.07 -4.25 13.39
C GLU A 76 6.43 -5.24 12.41
N LYS A 77 5.29 -5.84 12.79
CA LYS A 77 4.72 -7.01 12.08
C LYS A 77 3.47 -6.72 11.25
N LYS A 78 2.99 -5.48 11.25
CA LYS A 78 1.75 -5.06 10.58
C LYS A 78 1.92 -3.67 9.97
N HIS A 79 2.77 -3.57 8.96
CA HIS A 79 2.83 -2.39 8.10
C HIS A 79 2.64 -2.82 6.64
N PRO A 80 2.02 -1.97 5.80
CA PRO A 80 1.94 -2.23 4.38
C PRO A 80 3.33 -2.15 3.75
N ASP A 81 3.46 -2.69 2.53
CA ASP A 81 4.74 -2.70 1.83
C ASP A 81 5.29 -1.27 1.71
N THR A 82 6.53 -1.08 2.14
CA THR A 82 7.18 0.23 2.18
C THR A 82 7.20 0.89 0.81
N ASN A 83 7.41 0.13 -0.26
CA ASN A 83 7.36 0.63 -1.63
C ASN A 83 6.00 1.28 -1.98
N ASN A 84 4.89 0.73 -1.46
CA ASN A 84 3.56 1.30 -1.70
C ASN A 84 3.34 2.59 -0.91
N ILE A 85 3.97 2.72 0.26
CA ILE A 85 3.95 3.97 1.04
C ILE A 85 4.73 5.05 0.33
N THR A 86 5.91 4.72 -0.20
CA THR A 86 6.73 5.70 -0.90
C THR A 86 5.99 6.33 -2.07
N LYS A 87 5.21 5.53 -2.83
CA LYS A 87 4.35 6.07 -3.88
C LYS A 87 3.35 7.10 -3.36
N SER A 88 2.65 6.78 -2.26
CA SER A 88 1.68 7.71 -1.66
C SER A 88 2.36 9.00 -1.14
N ILE A 89 3.59 8.90 -0.66
CA ILE A 89 4.37 10.05 -0.18
C ILE A 89 4.80 10.92 -1.37
N CYS A 90 5.34 10.32 -2.45
CA CYS A 90 5.69 11.04 -3.68
C CYS A 90 4.50 11.76 -4.30
N ASP A 91 3.33 11.12 -4.35
CA ASP A 91 2.08 11.75 -4.83
C ASP A 91 1.74 13.00 -3.99
N GLY A 92 1.88 12.93 -2.66
CA GLY A 92 1.67 14.08 -1.76
C GLY A 92 2.70 15.20 -1.93
N ILE A 93 3.95 14.86 -2.23
CA ILE A 93 5.02 15.84 -2.51
C ILE A 93 4.77 16.54 -3.85
N GLU A 94 4.41 15.81 -4.90
CA GLU A 94 4.02 16.39 -6.19
C GLU A 94 2.82 17.33 -6.01
N LYS A 95 1.82 16.89 -5.25
CA LYS A 95 0.63 17.70 -4.93
C LYS A 95 0.95 18.99 -4.18
N SER A 96 2.03 19.02 -3.39
CA SER A 96 2.52 20.24 -2.74
C SER A 96 3.05 21.30 -3.71
N GLY A 97 3.38 20.89 -4.95
CA GLY A 97 3.99 21.75 -5.96
C GLY A 97 5.46 22.11 -5.67
N ILE A 98 6.09 21.51 -4.66
CA ILE A 98 7.55 21.66 -4.44
C ILE A 98 8.38 20.99 -5.53
N ILE A 99 7.80 19.98 -6.18
CA ILE A 99 8.29 19.36 -7.42
C ILE A 99 7.18 19.46 -8.47
N LEU A 100 7.56 19.53 -9.74
CA LEU A 100 6.67 19.54 -10.88
C LEU A 100 6.10 18.15 -11.19
N ASN A 101 6.88 17.09 -10.98
CA ASN A 101 6.52 15.72 -11.35
C ASN A 101 7.36 14.69 -10.56
N ASP A 102 6.79 13.52 -10.25
CA ASP A 102 7.48 12.42 -9.57
C ASP A 102 8.77 11.95 -10.29
N SER A 103 8.81 12.04 -11.62
CA SER A 103 9.98 11.72 -12.46
C SER A 103 11.22 12.58 -12.19
N GLN A 104 11.08 13.72 -11.49
CA GLN A 104 12.24 14.49 -11.03
C GLN A 104 13.04 13.73 -9.97
N ILE A 105 12.41 12.83 -9.21
CA ILE A 105 13.10 12.02 -8.21
C ILE A 105 13.75 10.83 -8.93
N THR A 106 15.04 11.00 -9.27
CA THR A 106 15.81 10.02 -10.06
C THR A 106 16.55 8.99 -9.21
N LYS A 107 16.84 9.33 -7.96
CA LYS A 107 17.44 8.42 -6.96
C LYS A 107 16.58 8.47 -5.70
N LEU A 108 16.28 7.31 -5.13
CA LEU A 108 15.45 7.19 -3.94
C LEU A 108 16.04 6.14 -3.00
N PHE A 109 16.36 6.57 -1.79
CA PHE A 109 16.84 5.73 -0.71
C PHE A 109 15.75 5.63 0.33
N ILE A 110 15.44 4.40 0.76
CA ILE A 110 14.38 4.17 1.73
C ILE A 110 14.98 3.42 2.92
N GLU A 111 14.76 3.96 4.11
CA GLU A 111 15.10 3.34 5.37
C GLU A 111 13.85 3.15 6.22
N GLU A 112 13.74 1.99 6.86
CA GLU A 112 12.63 1.62 7.71
C GLU A 112 13.05 1.62 9.17
N PHE A 113 12.22 2.24 10.00
CA PHE A 113 12.39 2.32 11.44
C PHE A 113 11.08 1.98 12.13
N TYR A 114 11.18 1.65 13.42
CA TYR A 114 10.02 1.38 14.27
C TYR A 114 10.00 2.38 15.43
N ASP A 115 8.92 3.17 15.49
CA ASP A 115 8.67 4.15 16.53
C ASP A 115 7.18 4.08 16.89
N ARG A 116 6.89 3.46 18.03
CA ARG A 116 5.51 3.22 18.49
C ARG A 116 4.84 4.51 18.97
N GLU A 117 5.63 5.44 19.49
CA GLU A 117 5.16 6.67 20.11
C GLU A 117 4.95 7.75 19.05
N ASN A 118 5.92 7.91 18.14
CA ASN A 118 5.94 8.98 17.15
C ASN A 118 6.11 8.45 15.72
N PRO A 119 5.11 7.73 15.18
CA PRO A 119 5.14 7.31 13.79
C PRO A 119 5.09 8.55 12.88
N ARG A 120 5.91 8.54 11.83
CA ARG A 120 6.13 9.67 10.92
C ARG A 120 6.88 9.21 9.68
N PHE A 121 7.03 10.09 8.72
CA PHE A 121 8.14 9.98 7.77
C PHE A 121 9.01 11.23 7.81
N GLU A 122 10.28 11.03 7.50
CA GLU A 122 11.26 12.09 7.28
C GLU A 122 11.79 11.95 5.87
N LEU A 123 11.81 13.04 5.12
CA LEU A 123 12.27 13.06 3.74
C LEU A 123 13.30 14.17 3.59
N ILE A 124 14.41 13.85 2.95
CA ILE A 124 15.37 14.83 2.46
C ILE A 124 15.29 14.83 0.94
N LEU A 125 15.13 15.99 0.32
CA LEU A 125 15.24 16.19 -1.12
C LEU A 125 16.37 17.16 -1.41
N PHE A 126 17.19 16.87 -2.41
CA PHE A 126 18.25 17.78 -2.85
C PHE A 126 18.55 17.63 -4.33
N GLU A 127 19.13 18.69 -4.91
CA GLU A 127 19.43 18.76 -6.33
C GLU A 127 20.68 17.98 -6.71
N ASN A 128 20.54 17.09 -7.69
CA ASN A 128 21.60 16.19 -8.15
C ASN A 128 22.80 16.91 -8.76
N HIS A 129 22.59 18.10 -9.33
CA HIS A 129 23.64 18.85 -9.98
C HIS A 129 24.59 19.55 -8.97
N ILE A 130 24.21 19.57 -7.69
CA ILE A 130 24.98 20.18 -6.59
C ILE A 130 25.48 19.13 -5.62
N PHE A 131 24.65 18.12 -5.32
CA PHE A 131 24.97 17.11 -4.32
C PHE A 131 24.86 15.70 -4.89
N ASP A 132 25.69 14.81 -4.36
CA ASP A 132 25.62 13.37 -4.63
C ASP A 132 25.84 12.58 -3.33
N ILE A 133 25.51 11.28 -3.35
CA ILE A 133 25.68 10.37 -2.22
C ILE A 133 26.85 9.44 -2.50
N ASP A 134 27.79 9.40 -1.56
CA ASP A 134 28.82 8.37 -1.52
C ASP A 134 28.36 7.16 -0.67
N ILE A 135 28.30 5.98 -1.29
CA ILE A 135 27.81 4.74 -0.67
C ILE A 135 28.98 3.77 -0.51
N SER A 136 29.33 3.47 0.74
CA SER A 136 30.36 2.46 1.05
C SER A 136 29.78 1.29 1.85
N ILE A 137 30.14 0.08 1.45
CA ILE A 137 29.74 -1.15 2.15
C ILE A 137 30.83 -1.50 3.16
N LYS A 138 30.49 -1.51 4.45
CA LYS A 138 31.42 -1.83 5.54
C LYS A 138 30.97 -3.09 6.27
N LYS A 139 31.95 -3.90 6.69
CA LYS A 139 31.70 -5.02 7.59
C LYS A 139 31.32 -4.47 8.96
N ARG A 140 30.19 -4.91 9.51
CA ARG A 140 29.77 -4.55 10.87
C ARG A 140 30.76 -5.14 11.87
N SER A 141 31.16 -4.35 12.86
CA SER A 141 31.96 -4.82 14.00
C SER A 141 31.20 -5.84 14.84
N ILE A 142 29.88 -5.61 15.00
CA ILE A 142 28.97 -6.48 15.74
C ILE A 142 27.88 -7.00 14.77
N PRO A 143 27.80 -8.31 14.51
CA PRO A 143 26.74 -8.90 13.70
C PRO A 143 25.35 -8.67 14.30
N LEU A 144 24.35 -8.40 13.44
CA LEU A 144 22.94 -8.38 13.85
C LEU A 144 22.37 -9.80 13.89
N ASN A 145 21.29 -9.98 14.64
CA ASN A 145 20.53 -11.23 14.64
C ASN A 145 20.02 -11.54 13.23
N LYS A 146 20.21 -12.78 12.79
CA LYS A 146 19.74 -13.24 11.49
C LYS A 146 18.22 -13.32 11.47
N VAL A 147 17.57 -12.54 10.62
CA VAL A 147 16.14 -12.69 10.32
C VAL A 147 15.96 -13.81 9.31
N ILE A 148 15.22 -14.86 9.68
CA ILE A 148 14.90 -15.99 8.79
C ILE A 148 13.51 -15.76 8.21
N TYR A 149 13.44 -15.59 6.89
CA TYR A 149 12.17 -15.48 6.19
C TYR A 149 11.65 -16.87 5.81
N THR A 150 10.43 -17.18 6.21
CA THR A 150 9.73 -18.40 5.81
C THR A 150 8.50 -18.03 4.99
N LYS A 151 8.16 -18.84 3.98
CA LYS A 151 6.86 -18.73 3.31
C LYS A 151 5.75 -18.85 4.36
N SER A 152 4.77 -17.95 4.30
CA SER A 152 3.61 -17.97 5.18
C SER A 152 2.88 -19.31 5.05
N LYS A 153 3.00 -20.16 6.07
CA LYS A 153 2.16 -21.36 6.20
C LYS A 153 0.74 -20.85 6.48
N SER A 154 -0.21 -21.12 5.57
CA SER A 154 -1.61 -20.85 5.85
C SER A 154 -2.00 -21.62 7.11
N LYS A 155 -2.31 -20.91 8.20
CA LYS A 155 -2.93 -21.53 9.37
C LYS A 155 -4.33 -21.98 8.94
N ARG A 156 -4.45 -23.21 8.47
CA ARG A 156 -5.74 -23.90 8.42
C ARG A 156 -6.17 -24.10 9.88
N ILE A 157 -7.02 -23.21 10.37
CA ILE A 157 -7.77 -23.44 11.59
C ILE A 157 -8.76 -24.54 11.23
N SER A 158 -8.56 -25.75 11.76
CA SER A 158 -9.55 -26.81 11.70
C SER A 158 -10.74 -26.38 12.56
N GLN A 159 -11.77 -25.80 11.93
CA GLN A 159 -13.08 -25.71 12.56
C GLN A 159 -13.64 -27.13 12.63
N GLU A 160 -13.73 -27.67 13.84
CA GLU A 160 -14.61 -28.81 14.11
C GLU A 160 -16.03 -28.40 13.73
N ARG A 161 -16.55 -29.01 12.66
CA ARG A 161 -17.95 -28.87 12.28
C ARG A 161 -18.73 -29.88 13.11
N SER A 162 -19.62 -29.40 13.97
CA SER A 162 -20.70 -30.21 14.53
C SER A 162 -21.61 -30.66 13.38
N ASP A 163 -21.69 -31.97 13.18
CA ASP A 163 -22.52 -32.59 12.15
C ASP A 163 -24.01 -32.28 12.39
N ILE A 164 -24.64 -31.63 11.40
CA ILE A 164 -26.08 -31.70 11.21
C ILE A 164 -26.28 -32.48 9.92
N GLN A 165 -26.65 -33.75 10.07
CA GLN A 165 -27.14 -34.59 8.99
C GLN A 165 -28.51 -34.09 8.55
N SER A 166 -28.64 -33.74 7.27
CA SER A 166 -29.93 -33.78 6.58
C SER A 166 -29.72 -34.17 5.13
N ASN A 167 -30.21 -35.37 4.79
CA ASN A 167 -30.24 -35.98 3.48
C ASN A 167 -31.00 -35.10 2.47
N ASN A 168 -30.35 -34.76 1.34
CA ASN A 168 -30.90 -34.75 -0.03
C ASN A 168 -29.79 -34.36 -1.03
N ASN A 169 -29.58 -35.21 -2.04
CA ASN A 169 -28.45 -35.19 -2.99
C ASN A 169 -28.58 -34.12 -4.10
N ASP A 170 -28.95 -32.89 -3.75
CA ASP A 170 -29.01 -31.80 -4.73
C ASP A 170 -27.73 -30.95 -4.68
N LEU A 171 -27.03 -30.85 -5.82
CA LEU A 171 -25.82 -30.03 -5.96
C LEU A 171 -26.23 -28.54 -6.02
N ILE A 172 -26.05 -27.80 -4.93
CA ILE A 172 -26.44 -26.39 -4.85
C ILE A 172 -25.24 -25.47 -5.09
N CYS A 173 -25.42 -24.45 -5.92
CA CYS A 173 -24.41 -23.41 -6.14
C CYS A 173 -24.27 -22.50 -4.90
N HIS A 174 -23.06 -22.32 -4.39
CA HIS A 174 -22.79 -21.46 -3.22
C HIS A 174 -23.16 -19.98 -3.44
N VAL A 175 -23.14 -19.48 -4.68
CA VAL A 175 -23.33 -18.04 -4.97
C VAL A 175 -24.76 -17.69 -5.33
N CYS A 176 -25.48 -18.60 -5.99
CA CYS A 176 -26.83 -18.31 -6.47
C CYS A 176 -27.89 -19.26 -5.93
N GLU A 177 -27.52 -20.19 -5.05
CA GLU A 177 -28.41 -21.14 -4.35
C GLU A 177 -29.30 -22.01 -5.26
N ASN A 178 -29.04 -21.99 -6.57
CA ASN A 178 -29.78 -22.78 -7.54
C ASN A 178 -29.27 -24.22 -7.56
N ILE A 179 -30.20 -25.16 -7.74
CA ILE A 179 -29.93 -26.59 -7.95
C ILE A 179 -29.28 -26.80 -9.33
N ILE A 180 -28.11 -27.44 -9.33
CA ILE A 180 -27.32 -27.74 -10.52
C ILE A 180 -27.69 -29.15 -11.02
N LYS A 181 -28.38 -29.22 -12.16
CA LYS A 181 -28.92 -30.48 -12.72
C LYS A 181 -27.94 -31.24 -13.63
N THR A 182 -26.79 -30.69 -13.97
CA THR A 182 -25.82 -31.28 -14.92
C THR A 182 -24.37 -30.93 -14.52
N ASN A 183 -23.36 -31.59 -15.11
CA ASN A 183 -21.91 -31.43 -14.88
C ASN A 183 -21.32 -30.00 -15.11
N ASP A 184 -22.12 -28.94 -14.96
CA ASP A 184 -21.78 -27.54 -15.18
C ASP A 184 -21.36 -26.82 -13.89
N PHE A 185 -20.49 -27.47 -13.11
CA PHE A 185 -19.98 -26.94 -11.88
C PHE A 185 -18.46 -27.02 -11.76
N VAL A 186 -17.89 -26.12 -10.95
CA VAL A 186 -16.48 -26.12 -10.57
C VAL A 186 -16.41 -26.22 -9.05
N LYS A 187 -15.65 -27.19 -8.54
CA LYS A 187 -15.35 -27.29 -7.11
C LYS A 187 -14.27 -26.28 -6.75
N ILE A 188 -14.52 -25.46 -5.75
CA ILE A 188 -13.51 -24.55 -5.21
C ILE A 188 -12.51 -25.41 -4.43
N SER A 189 -11.25 -25.40 -4.86
CA SER A 189 -10.17 -26.24 -4.34
C SER A 189 -10.14 -26.27 -2.81
N ASN A 190 -10.15 -27.49 -2.25
CA ASN A 190 -10.15 -27.83 -0.82
C ASN A 190 -11.43 -27.47 -0.02
N SER A 191 -12.55 -27.19 -0.68
CA SER A 191 -13.86 -27.07 -0.03
C SER A 191 -14.91 -27.95 -0.71
N ASN A 192 -15.92 -28.40 0.02
CA ASN A 192 -17.12 -29.05 -0.55
C ASN A 192 -18.06 -28.04 -1.25
N LEU A 193 -17.61 -26.80 -1.46
CA LEU A 193 -18.40 -25.75 -2.09
C LEU A 193 -18.32 -25.85 -3.61
N ILE A 194 -19.48 -25.66 -4.23
CA ILE A 194 -19.70 -25.87 -5.65
C ILE A 194 -20.18 -24.56 -6.27
N LEU A 195 -19.55 -24.15 -7.37
CA LEU A 195 -19.96 -22.98 -8.15
C LEU A 195 -20.49 -23.42 -9.52
N CYS A 196 -21.63 -22.88 -9.94
CA CYS A 196 -22.08 -23.05 -11.32
C CYS A 196 -21.19 -22.20 -12.26
N LYS A 197 -20.98 -22.66 -13.50
CA LYS A 197 -20.16 -21.92 -14.49
C LYS A 197 -20.70 -20.51 -14.79
N LYS A 198 -22.01 -20.26 -14.62
CA LYS A 198 -22.60 -18.92 -14.76
C LYS A 198 -22.11 -17.96 -13.69
N CYS A 199 -22.01 -18.41 -12.43
CA CYS A 199 -21.45 -17.62 -11.35
C CYS A 199 -19.94 -17.43 -11.53
N LEU A 200 -19.23 -18.47 -11.99
CA LEU A 200 -17.79 -18.37 -12.28
C LEU A 200 -17.48 -17.27 -13.32
N LYS A 201 -18.24 -17.20 -14.41
CA LYS A 201 -18.09 -16.17 -15.46
C LYS A 201 -18.43 -14.75 -15.00
N LYS A 202 -19.15 -14.57 -13.88
CA LYS A 202 -19.40 -13.24 -13.30
C LYS A 202 -18.29 -12.76 -12.36
N THR A 203 -17.44 -13.68 -11.92
CA THR A 203 -16.30 -13.43 -11.02
C THR A 203 -14.96 -13.27 -11.74
N ILE A 204 -14.91 -13.54 -13.04
CA ILE A 204 -13.78 -13.24 -13.95
C ILE A 204 -14.17 -11.98 -14.73
#